data_AF-A0A4S2PNX1-F1
#
_entry.id   AF-A0A4S2PNX1-F1
#
_cell.length_a   1.000
_cell.length_b   1.000
_cell.length_c   1.000
_cell.angle_alpha   90.00
_cell.angle_beta   90.00
_cell.angle_gamma   90.00
#
_symmetry.space_group_name_H-M   'P 1'
#
loop_
_entity.id
_entity.type
_entity.pdbx_description
1 polymer ?
#
loop_
_entity_poly.entity_id
_entity_poly.type
_entity_poly.pdbx_seq_one_letter_code
_entity_poly.pdbx_strand_id
1 'polypeptide(L)' 'SLPEKYKKIVSLISNLCVLVSMIFIAFGALQLMALTYTQKMPATGISSSFLYLAAVISSVSYFFIIIFSLMKDNKKPLDK' A
#
# COMPACT_ATOMS: atom_id res chain seq x y z
N SER A 1 22.18 15.61 -10.16
CA SER A 1 20.74 15.78 -9.87
C SER A 1 19.96 15.58 -11.16
N LEU A 2 19.02 14.63 -11.22
CA LEU A 2 18.21 14.43 -12.44
C LEU A 2 17.38 15.70 -12.76
N PRO A 3 17.19 16.05 -14.04
CA PRO A 3 16.35 17.19 -14.44
C PRO A 3 14.91 17.03 -13.92
N GLU A 4 14.23 18.12 -13.59
CA GLU A 4 12.92 18.11 -12.92
C GLU A 4 11.85 17.31 -13.69
N LYS A 5 11.90 17.33 -15.02
CA LYS A 5 11.00 16.54 -15.89
C LYS A 5 11.13 15.03 -15.65
N TYR A 6 12.37 14.53 -15.54
CA TYR A 6 12.61 13.10 -15.30
C TYR A 6 12.24 12.70 -13.87
N LYS A 7 12.44 13.59 -12.88
CA LYS A 7 12.00 13.33 -11.50
C LYS A 7 10.49 13.12 -11.40
N LYS A 8 9.68 13.92 -12.11
CA LYS A 8 8.22 13.76 -12.14
C LYS A 8 7.79 12.42 -12.75
N ILE A 9 8.39 12.04 -13.88
CA ILE A 9 8.08 10.77 -14.56
C ILE A 9 8.45 9.57 -13.67
N VAL A 10 9.66 9.57 -13.11
CA VAL A 10 10.11 8.49 -12.22
C VAL A 10 9.23 8.40 -10.97
N SER A 11 8.85 9.55 -10.38
CA SER A 11 7.94 9.58 -9.24
C SER A 11 6.56 9.02 -9.58
N LEU A 12 6.00 9.38 -10.75
CA LEU A 12 4.72 8.88 -11.21
C LEU A 12 4.75 7.35 -11.39
N ILE A 13 5.76 6.82 -12.08
CA ILE A 13 5.91 5.37 -12.31
C ILE A 13 6.10 4.65 -10.98
N SER A 14 6.94 5.19 -10.08
CA SER A 14 7.16 4.61 -8.76
C SER A 14 5.87 4.55 -7.95
N ASN A 15 5.11 5.64 -7.89
CA ASN A 15 3.83 5.67 -7.16
C ASN A 15 2.82 4.70 -7.77
N LEU A 16 2.76 4.57 -9.10
CA LEU A 16 1.91 3.60 -9.78
C LEU A 16 2.28 2.16 -9.38
N CYS A 17 3.58 1.85 -9.36
CA CYS A 17 4.10 0.54 -8.96
C CYS A 17 3.77 0.22 -7.49
N VAL A 18 3.87 1.21 -6.60
CA VAL A 18 3.50 1.04 -5.19
C VAL A 18 2.00 0.84 -5.04
N LEU A 19 1.15 1.56 -5.78
CA LEU A 19 -0.31 1.36 -5.76
C LEU A 19 -0.68 -0.07 -6.15
N VAL A 20 -0.09 -0.57 -7.24
CA VAL A 20 -0.29 -1.97 -7.69
C VAL A 20 0.18 -2.94 -6.61
N SER A 21 1.35 -2.70 -6.01
CA SER A 21 1.89 -3.54 -4.93
C SER A 21 0.96 -3.59 -3.72
N MET A 22 0.39 -2.45 -3.30
CA MET A 22 -0.54 -2.40 -2.17
C MET A 22 -1.82 -3.21 -2.42
N ILE A 23 -2.32 -3.24 -3.66
CA ILE A 23 -3.47 -4.08 -4.05
C ILE A 23 -3.13 -5.57 -3.89
N PHE A 24 -1.96 -6.00 -4.39
CA PHE A 24 -1.51 -7.39 -4.25
C PHE A 24 -1.31 -7.77 -2.78
N ILE A 25 -0.72 -6.88 -1.97
CA ILE A 25 -0.54 -7.11 -0.53
C ILE A 25 -1.89 -7.23 0.16
N ALA A 26 -2.85 -6.35 -0.15
CA ALA A 26 -4.21 -6.42 0.42
C ALA A 26 -4.89 -7.74 0.08
N PHE A 27 -4.85 -8.14 -1.19
CA PHE A 27 -5.49 -9.38 -1.67
C PHE A 27 -4.84 -10.63 -1.06
N GLY A 28 -3.50 -10.69 -1.07
CA GLY A 28 -2.75 -11.79 -0.45
C GLY A 28 -2.98 -11.88 1.05
N ALA A 29 -3.02 -10.74 1.76
CA ALA A 29 -3.32 -10.71 3.17
C ALA A 29 -4.75 -11.18 3.48
N LEU A 30 -5.76 -10.79 2.70
CA LEU A 30 -7.13 -11.30 2.84
C LEU A 30 -7.20 -12.82 2.65
N GLN A 31 -6.49 -13.35 1.64
CA GLN A 31 -6.45 -14.79 1.39
C GLN A 31 -5.77 -15.55 2.54
N LEU A 32 -4.66 -15.04 3.05
CA LEU A 32 -3.98 -15.60 4.22
C LEU A 32 -4.88 -15.52 5.46
N MET A 33 -5.59 -14.41 5.65
CA MET A 33 -6.53 -14.22 6.76
C MET A 33 -7.63 -15.29 6.76
N ALA A 34 -8.16 -15.63 5.57
CA ALA A 34 -9.15 -16.69 5.41
C ALA A 34 -8.56 -18.08 5.72
N LEU A 35 -7.33 -18.34 5.27
CA LEU A 35 -6.65 -19.63 5.47
C LEU A 35 -6.29 -19.86 6.95
N THR A 36 -5.87 -18.80 7.64
CA THR A 36 -5.36 -18.89 9.01
C THR A 36 -6.40 -18.49 10.06
N TYR A 37 -7.67 -18.31 9.66
CA TYR A 37 -8.77 -17.96 10.56
C TYR A 37 -8.95 -18.98 11.69
N THR A 38 -8.83 -20.28 11.36
CA THR A 38 -8.95 -21.37 12.33
C THR A 38 -7.65 -21.66 13.08
N GLN A 39 -6.51 -21.15 12.59
CA GLN A 39 -5.20 -21.34 13.21
C GLN A 39 -4.98 -20.33 14.34
N LYS A 40 -4.95 -20.84 15.57
CA LYS A 40 -4.66 -20.05 16.76
C LYS A 40 -3.16 -19.98 17.03
N MET A 41 -2.68 -18.81 17.44
CA MET A 41 -1.31 -18.65 17.90
C MET A 41 -1.11 -19.39 19.23
N PRO A 42 0.02 -20.12 19.39
CA PRO A 42 0.24 -20.99 20.55
C PRO A 42 0.37 -20.22 21.87
N ALA A 43 0.87 -18.97 21.82
CA ALA A 43 1.14 -18.18 23.02
C ALA A 43 -0.06 -17.36 23.52
N THR A 44 -0.94 -16.91 22.62
CA THR A 44 -2.04 -15.98 22.95
C THR A 44 -3.42 -16.57 22.74
N GLY A 45 -3.53 -17.69 22.03
CA GLY A 45 -4.81 -18.30 21.65
C GLY A 45 -5.64 -17.49 20.64
N ILE A 46 -5.14 -16.32 20.21
CA ILE A 46 -5.78 -15.45 19.22
C ILE A 46 -5.57 -16.06 17.83
N SER A 47 -6.55 -15.90 16.95
CA SER A 47 -6.42 -16.31 15.56
C SER A 47 -5.25 -15.56 14.90
N SER A 48 -4.38 -16.30 14.22
CA SER A 48 -3.25 -15.73 13.47
C SER A 48 -3.69 -14.82 12.32
N SER A 49 -4.97 -14.92 11.92
CA SER A 49 -5.65 -13.99 11.00
C SER A 49 -5.52 -12.51 11.43
N PHE A 50 -5.38 -12.24 12.73
CA PHE A 50 -5.24 -10.87 13.26
C PHE A 50 -3.96 -10.16 12.76
N LEU A 51 -2.89 -10.89 12.48
CA LEU A 51 -1.68 -10.31 11.87
C LEU A 51 -1.95 -9.85 10.44
N TYR A 52 -2.68 -10.65 9.68
CA TYR A 52 -3.01 -10.33 8.29
C TYR A 52 -4.02 -9.19 8.22
N LEU A 53 -4.91 -9.04 9.21
CA LEU A 53 -5.77 -7.87 9.34
C LEU A 53 -4.96 -6.57 9.43
N ALA A 54 -3.86 -6.55 10.21
CA ALA A 54 -2.98 -5.39 10.28
C ALA A 54 -2.32 -5.07 8.93
N ALA A 55 -1.94 -6.10 8.16
CA ALA A 55 -1.39 -5.93 6.81
C ALA A 55 -2.43 -5.34 5.83
N VAL A 56 -3.69 -5.77 5.90
CA VAL A 56 -4.79 -5.21 5.09
C VAL A 56 -5.02 -3.73 5.44
N ILE A 57 -5.15 -3.41 6.73
CA ILE A 57 -5.37 -2.03 7.18
C ILE A 57 -4.21 -1.12 6.74
N SER A 58 -2.98 -1.60 6.90
CA SER A 58 -1.78 -0.87 6.49
C SER A 58 -1.75 -0.63 4.98
N SER A 59 -1.98 -1.66 4.16
CA SER A 59 -1.92 -1.51 2.70
C SER A 59 -3.00 -0.58 2.17
N VAL A 60 -4.23 -0.65 2.73
CA VAL A 60 -5.33 0.26 2.39
C VAL A 60 -4.98 1.70 2.79
N SER A 61 -4.44 1.91 3.99
CA SER A 61 -4.05 3.25 4.45
C SER A 61 -2.96 3.85 3.55
N TYR A 62 -1.91 3.09 3.24
CA TYR A 62 -0.84 3.53 2.34
C TYR A 62 -1.32 3.77 0.91
N PHE A 63 -2.27 2.96 0.42
CA PHE A 63 -2.89 3.17 -0.88
C PHE A 63 -3.54 4.57 -0.96
N PHE A 64 -4.36 4.94 0.03
CA PHE A 64 -4.99 6.26 0.07
C PHE A 64 -3.96 7.39 0.23
N ILE A 65 -2.94 7.22 1.07
CA ILE A 65 -1.87 8.22 1.24
C ILE A 65 -1.20 8.52 -0.11
N ILE A 66 -0.89 7.50 -0.91
CA ILE A 66 -0.26 7.69 -2.23
C ILE A 66 -1.22 8.34 -3.23
N ILE A 67 -2.50 7.96 -3.22
CA ILE A 67 -3.51 8.62 -4.05
C ILE A 67 -3.60 10.12 -3.70
N PHE A 68 -3.69 10.46 -2.42
CA PHE A 68 -3.71 11.87 -1.99
C PHE A 68 -2.42 12.61 -2.35
N SER A 69 -1.27 11.96 -2.22
CA SER A 69 0.03 12.54 -2.61
C SER A 69 0.06 12.85 -4.11
N LEU A 70 -0.39 11.91 -4.96
CA LEU A 70 -0.48 12.11 -6.41
C LEU A 70 -1.44 13.25 -6.77
N MET A 71 -2.60 13.34 -6.11
CA MET A 71 -3.55 14.44 -6.34
C MET A 71 -2.96 15.80 -5.95
N LYS A 72 -2.19 15.86 -4.85
CA LYS A 72 -1.51 17.08 -4.39
C LYS A 72 -0.38 17.50 -5.33
N ASP A 73 0.41 16.55 -5.81
CA ASP A 73 1.53 16.83 -6.71
C ASP A 73 1.05 17.26 -8.11
N ASN A 74 -0.09 16.75 -8.58
CA ASN A 74 -0.73 17.21 -9.82
C ASN A 74 -1.39 18.60 -9.69
N LYS A 75 -1.74 19.03 -8.47
CA LYS A 75 -2.33 20.36 -8.21
C LYS A 75 -1.31 21.50 -8.19
N LYS A 76 -0.01 21.23 -8.17
CA LYS A 76 1.00 22.28 -8.34
C LYS A 76 1.11 22.60 -9.83
N PRO A 77 0.58 23.75 -10.31
CA PRO A 77 0.80 24.15 -11.69
C PRO A 77 2.30 24.26 -11.95
N LEU A 78 2.66 23.97 -13.19
CA LEU A 78 3.99 24.03 -13.76
C LEU A 78 4.50 25.48 -13.76
N ASP A 79 4.78 26.03 -12.59
CA ASP A 79 5.47 27.31 -12.46
C ASP A 79 6.94 27.03 -12.15
N LYS A 80 7.69 26.84 -13.24
CA LYS A 80 9.12 27.11 -13.43
C LYS A 80 9.54 26.72 -14.85
#